data_AF-A0A120FPJ2-F1
#
_entry.id   AF-A0A120FPJ2-F1
#
_cell.length_a   1.000
_cell.length_b   1.000
_cell.length_c   1.000
_cell.angle_alpha   90.00
_cell.angle_beta   90.00
_cell.angle_gamma   90.00
#
_symmetry.space_group_name_H-M   'P 1'
#
loop_
_entity.id
_entity.type
_entity.pdbx_description
1 polymer ?
#
loop_
_entity_poly.entity_id
_entity_poly.type
_entity_poly.pdbx_seq_one_letter_code
_entity_poly.pdbx_strand_id
1 'polypeptide(L)'
;MSVWFNNAPPLLLDESVSIAIDFLERSGESDDVHETCQFLVNNIGFMIAQGQRNKLLLANRAIAAYRRYRAARTVELSRVS
;
A
#
# COMPACT_ATOMS: atom_id res chain seq x y z
N MET A 1 13.35 9.23 12.36
CA MET A 1 13.68 9.35 10.93
C MET A 1 13.82 7.95 10.36
N SER A 2 12.85 7.51 9.57
CA SER A 2 12.60 6.12 9.18
C SER A 2 13.48 5.66 8.02
N VAL A 3 14.14 4.52 8.22
CA VAL A 3 15.09 3.78 7.34
C VAL A 3 14.46 3.14 6.09
N TRP A 4 13.34 3.65 5.59
CA TRP A 4 12.48 2.96 4.62
C TRP A 4 12.73 3.43 3.16
N PHE A 5 13.53 4.49 2.98
CA PHE A 5 13.79 5.14 1.70
C PHE A 5 15.08 4.63 1.04
N ASN A 6 15.10 3.43 0.48
CA ASN A 6 16.18 3.04 -0.42
C ASN A 6 15.64 2.93 -1.85
N ASN A 7 15.97 3.96 -2.66
CA ASN A 7 15.80 4.10 -4.12
C ASN A 7 14.50 4.70 -4.71
N ALA A 8 13.61 5.29 -3.92
CA ALA A 8 12.47 6.09 -4.44
C ALA A 8 12.70 7.60 -4.19
N PRO A 9 12.24 8.52 -5.07
CA PRO A 9 12.18 9.94 -4.73
C PRO A 9 11.34 10.08 -3.45
N PRO A 10 11.89 10.61 -2.33
CA PRO A 10 11.23 10.52 -1.02
C PRO A 10 9.80 11.07 -1.05
N LEU A 11 9.59 12.14 -1.81
CA LEU A 11 8.30 12.79 -1.99
C LEU A 11 7.29 11.95 -2.79
N LEU A 12 7.72 11.23 -3.81
CA LEU A 12 6.80 10.43 -4.64
C LEU A 12 6.24 9.25 -3.86
N LEU A 13 7.09 8.58 -3.07
CA LEU A 13 6.67 7.49 -2.21
C LEU A 13 5.71 7.99 -1.13
N ASP A 14 6.09 9.05 -0.42
CA ASP A 14 5.31 9.64 0.67
C ASP A 14 3.93 10.14 0.22
N GLU A 15 3.87 10.89 -0.88
CA GLU A 15 2.60 11.38 -1.45
C GLU A 15 1.71 10.22 -1.90
N SER A 16 2.27 9.20 -2.56
CA SER A 16 1.50 8.07 -3.06
C SER A 16 0.95 7.21 -1.91
N VAL A 17 1.75 7.01 -0.86
CA VAL A 17 1.35 6.28 0.36
C VAL A 17 0.26 7.04 1.10
N SER A 18 0.42 8.36 1.29
CA SER A 18 -0.57 9.20 1.97
C SER A 18 -1.94 9.13 1.27
N ILE A 19 -1.98 9.25 -0.06
CA ILE A 19 -3.22 9.12 -0.84
C ILE A 19 -3.88 7.76 -0.60
N ALA A 20 -3.09 6.69 -0.58
CA ALA A 20 -3.61 5.33 -0.40
C ALA A 20 -4.15 5.08 1.03
N ILE A 21 -3.44 5.58 2.04
CA ILE A 21 -3.88 5.51 3.45
C ILE A 21 -5.18 6.29 3.63
N ASP A 22 -5.22 7.55 3.20
CA ASP A 22 -6.40 8.41 3.33
C ASP A 22 -7.65 7.76 2.72
N PHE A 23 -7.48 7.10 1.57
CA PHE A 23 -8.55 6.36 0.93
C PHE A 23 -9.01 5.16 1.76
N LEU A 24 -8.07 4.32 2.22
CA LEU A 24 -8.37 3.11 2.96
C LEU A 24 -8.99 3.41 4.34
N GLU A 25 -8.50 4.42 5.05
CA GLU A 25 -9.08 4.90 6.30
C GLU A 25 -10.52 5.37 6.12
N ARG A 26 -10.79 6.20 5.09
CA ARG A 26 -12.15 6.68 4.78
C ARG A 26 -13.10 5.56 4.35
N SER A 27 -12.57 4.50 3.75
CA SER A 27 -13.36 3.34 3.34
C SER A 27 -13.63 2.33 4.48
N GLY A 28 -12.93 2.45 5.61
CA GLY A 28 -13.00 1.48 6.70
C GLY A 28 -12.40 0.11 6.34
N GLU A 29 -11.52 0.04 5.35
CA GLU A 29 -10.92 -1.21 4.84
C GLU A 29 -9.58 -1.56 5.52
N SER A 30 -9.15 -0.75 6.48
CA SER A 30 -7.92 -0.94 7.27
C SER A 30 -8.25 -1.51 8.64
N ASP A 31 -8.05 -2.82 8.83
CA ASP A 31 -8.21 -3.48 10.14
C ASP A 31 -6.95 -3.30 11.01
N ASP A 32 -5.78 -3.24 10.37
CA ASP A 32 -4.48 -2.98 11.01
C ASP A 32 -3.73 -1.90 10.21
N VAL A 33 -3.63 -0.70 10.80
CA VAL A 33 -2.96 0.45 10.19
C VAL A 33 -1.48 0.18 9.96
N HIS A 34 -0.81 -0.56 10.84
CA HIS A 34 0.62 -0.84 10.71
C HIS A 34 0.88 -1.78 9.53
N GLU A 35 0.12 -2.86 9.44
CA GLU A 35 0.19 -3.81 8.32
C GLU A 35 -0.14 -3.12 6.99
N THR A 36 -1.18 -2.29 6.97
CA THR A 36 -1.59 -1.53 5.79
C THR A 36 -0.47 -0.61 5.32
N CYS A 37 0.11 0.19 6.22
CA CYS A 37 1.23 1.08 5.91
C CYS A 37 2.44 0.32 5.38
N GLN A 38 2.82 -0.79 6.01
CA GLN A 38 3.95 -1.61 5.59
C GLN A 38 3.71 -2.21 4.18
N PHE A 39 2.51 -2.72 3.92
CA PHE A 39 2.14 -3.24 2.61
C PHE A 39 2.24 -2.16 1.52
N LEU A 40 1.66 -0.99 1.78
CA LEU A 40 1.62 0.12 0.81
C LEU A 40 3.02 0.64 0.50
N VAL A 41 3.86 0.86 1.50
CA VAL A 41 5.24 1.33 1.29
C VAL A 41 6.04 0.34 0.44
N ASN A 42 5.94 -0.95 0.75
CA ASN A 42 6.64 -1.99 -0.01
C ASN A 42 6.15 -2.06 -1.46
N ASN A 43 4.83 -2.05 -1.67
CA ASN A 43 4.23 -2.16 -3.00
C ASN A 43 4.54 -0.94 -3.87
N ILE A 44 4.40 0.27 -3.33
CA ILE A 44 4.68 1.53 -4.04
C ILE A 44 6.18 1.68 -4.28
N GLY A 45 7.03 1.38 -3.30
CA GLY A 45 8.48 1.40 -3.46
C GLY A 45 8.94 0.47 -4.58
N PHE A 46 8.36 -0.72 -4.69
CA PHE A 46 8.62 -1.64 -5.79
C PHE A 46 8.20 -1.06 -7.15
N MET A 47 6.99 -0.49 -7.26
CA MET A 47 6.55 0.13 -8.51
C MET A 47 7.42 1.34 -8.92
N ILE A 48 7.90 2.12 -7.96
CA ILE A 48 8.84 3.23 -8.22
C ILE A 48 10.18 2.69 -8.73
N ALA A 49 10.70 1.61 -8.13
CA ALA A 49 11.91 0.95 -8.61
C ALA A 49 11.77 0.42 -10.05
N GLN A 50 10.54 0.08 -10.47
CA GLN A 50 10.21 -0.26 -11.86
C GLN A 50 10.01 0.95 -12.80
N GLY A 51 10.26 2.17 -12.31
CA GLY A 51 10.21 3.40 -13.10
C GLY A 51 8.84 4.09 -13.17
N GLN A 52 7.84 3.62 -12.40
CA GLN A 52 6.56 4.32 -12.31
C GLN A 52 6.74 5.65 -11.55
N ARG A 53 6.24 6.74 -12.15
CA ARG A 53 6.39 8.10 -11.59
C ARG A 53 5.07 8.84 -11.35
N ASN A 54 3.94 8.26 -11.73
CA ASN A 54 2.63 8.88 -11.54
C ASN A 54 2.05 8.48 -10.17
N LYS A 55 1.95 9.45 -9.24
CA LYS A 55 1.49 9.22 -7.87
C LYS A 55 0.08 8.63 -7.74
N LEU A 56 -0.86 9.09 -8.57
CA LEU A 56 -2.23 8.59 -8.53
C LEU A 56 -2.31 7.15 -9.02
N LEU A 57 -1.54 6.82 -10.06
CA LEU A 57 -1.45 5.46 -10.57
C LEU A 57 -0.79 4.52 -9.55
N LEU A 58 0.26 4.97 -8.86
CA LEU A 58 0.91 4.24 -7.77
C LEU A 58 -0.07 3.95 -6.63
N ALA A 59 -0.75 4.99 -6.12
CA ALA A 59 -1.73 4.84 -5.05
C ALA A 59 -2.87 3.89 -5.44
N ASN A 60 -3.48 4.09 -6.62
CA ASN A 60 -4.59 3.26 -7.08
C ASN A 60 -4.19 1.78 -7.26
N ARG A 61 -2.99 1.51 -7.79
CA ARG A 61 -2.49 0.15 -7.92
C ARG A 61 -2.20 -0.49 -6.57
N ALA A 62 -1.65 0.26 -5.63
CA ALA A 62 -1.39 -0.21 -4.28
C ALA A 62 -2.69 -0.53 -3.52
N ILE A 63 -3.72 0.32 -3.62
CA ILE A 63 -5.07 0.07 -3.08
C ILE A 63 -5.65 -1.22 -3.67
N ALA A 64 -5.61 -1.38 -5.00
CA ALA A 64 -6.12 -2.56 -5.67
C ALA A 64 -5.38 -3.84 -5.25
N ALA A 65 -4.06 -3.77 -5.06
CA ALA A 65 -3.26 -4.87 -4.56
C ALA A 65 -3.61 -5.22 -3.10
N TYR A 66 -3.77 -4.21 -2.25
CA TYR A 66 -4.12 -4.38 -0.84
C TYR A 66 -5.50 -5.04 -0.67
N ARG A 67 -6.50 -4.62 -1.43
CA ARG A 67 -7.83 -5.25 -1.45
C ARG A 67 -7.77 -6.74 -1.81
N ARG A 68 -6.96 -7.10 -2.80
CA ARG A 68 -6.78 -8.52 -3.18
C ARG A 68 -6.07 -9.31 -2.09
N TYR A 69 -5.04 -8.73 -1.48
CA TYR A 69 -4.34 -9.33 -0.34
C TYR A 69 -5.30 -9.60 0.83
N ARG A 70 -6.11 -8.61 1.21
CA ARG A 70 -7.12 -8.76 2.27
C ARG A 70 -8.14 -9.84 1.93
N ALA A 71 -8.67 -9.83 0.70
CA ALA A 71 -9.63 -10.85 0.26
C ALA A 71 -9.05 -12.28 0.32
N ALA A 72 -7.79 -12.46 -0.10
CA ALA A 72 -7.11 -13.75 -0.01
C ALA A 72 -6.94 -14.21 1.45
N ARG A 73 -6.54 -13.30 2.34
CA ARG A 73 -6.40 -13.57 3.78
C ARG A 73 -7.73 -13.93 4.45
N THR A 74 -8.82 -13.26 4.11
CA THR A 74 -10.17 -13.62 4.59
C THR A 74 -10.57 -15.02 4.14
N VAL A 75 -10.24 -15.41 2.89
CA VAL A 75 -10.52 -16.75 2.37
C VAL A 75 -9.69 -17.81 3.08
N GLU A 76 -8.42 -17.55 3.39
CA GLU A 76 -7.57 -18.48 4.16
C GLU A 76 -8.09 -18.69 5.59
N LEU A 77 -8.44 -17.60 6.29
CA LEU A 77 -8.98 -17.68 7.66
C LEU A 77 -10.30 -18.46 7.72
N SER A 78 -11.17 -18.31 6.71
CA SER A 78 -12.43 -19.05 6.62
C SER A 78 -12.28 -20.53 6.24
N ARG A 79 -11.13 -20.94 5.67
CA ARG A 79 -10.84 -22.34 5.34
C ARG A 79 -10.18 -23.12 6.48
N VAL A 80 -9.61 -22.42 7.46
CA VAL A 80 -8.89 -23.00 8.60
C VAL A 80 -9.80 -23.10 9.86
N SER A 81 -11.01 -22.53 9.80
CA SER A 81 -12.04 -22.61 10.85
C SER A 81 -13.02 -23.74 10.60
#